data_AF-A0A4S9AVK3-F1
#
_entry.id   AF-A0A4S9AVK3-F1
#
_cell.length_a   1.000
_cell.length_b   1.000
_cell.length_c   1.000
_cell.angle_alpha   90.00
_cell.angle_beta   90.00
_cell.angle_gamma   90.00
#
_symmetry.space_group_name_H-M   'P 1'
#
loop_
_entity.id
_entity.type
_entity.pdbx_description
1 polymer ?
#
loop_
_entity_poly.entity_id
_entity_poly.type
_entity_poly.pdbx_seq_one_letter_code
_entity_poly.pdbx_strand_id
1 'polypeptide(L)'
;MITELSLDTRGRFQVFILVNVKDNSIDLFEEDKYQEVWERSVPPEFQDTALLYNEVILREWYPKVGEYGAQDQMYQALQIFSQTFPEFDFVWQLEMDVRLTGNVARMLSNAGDWAREQPRKNLWERNGRWFIPGLWRDYASFSADVNEEFGNHEGIWGPHPYAKFYLNPQGPRPPVKRDSTWGIGEEAELITLSPLIDQVNTKWTYENTVHGFEPALNLPRRMAIVSMTRTSRRLLRLISSEQQSTGSWVVSESTPETWSLLHGLKAVYVPHLIAFNFKPQNASLEASGKELDKMLHKGPRWNLAGGEHAGLLWCNDVGLSEQRWLGASYFYWKGDAPRIWWEYTNGTCTYPLVLHPVKQD
;
A
#
# COMPACT_ATOMS: atom_id res chain seq x y z
N MET A 1 -18.85 6.31 5.33
CA MET A 1 -17.83 5.29 5.69
C MET A 1 -18.19 4.51 6.97
N ILE A 2 -18.23 5.10 8.17
CA ILE A 2 -18.46 4.35 9.44
C ILE A 2 -19.78 3.55 9.39
N THR A 3 -20.88 4.18 8.98
CA THR A 3 -22.19 3.53 8.78
C THR A 3 -22.10 2.33 7.85
N GLU A 4 -21.54 2.52 6.65
CA GLU A 4 -21.41 1.47 5.64
C GLU A 4 -20.52 0.32 6.11
N LEU A 5 -19.41 0.61 6.78
CA LEU A 5 -18.47 -0.41 7.21
C LEU A 5 -18.97 -1.18 8.42
N SER A 6 -19.45 -0.49 9.46
CA SER A 6 -19.76 -1.12 10.73
C SER A 6 -21.20 -1.65 10.78
N LEU A 7 -22.17 -0.88 10.29
CA LEU A 7 -23.59 -1.21 10.40
C LEU A 7 -24.08 -2.08 9.24
N ASP A 8 -23.82 -1.68 7.99
CA ASP A 8 -24.35 -2.41 6.83
C ASP A 8 -23.73 -3.82 6.70
N THR A 9 -22.51 -4.01 7.20
CA THR A 9 -21.84 -5.31 7.18
C THR A 9 -22.06 -6.16 8.42
N ARG A 10 -22.88 -5.69 9.38
CA ARG A 10 -23.13 -6.36 10.67
C ARG A 10 -21.84 -6.62 11.46
N GLY A 11 -20.96 -5.63 11.52
CA GLY A 11 -19.70 -5.70 12.28
C GLY A 11 -18.57 -6.46 11.60
N ARG A 12 -18.63 -6.73 10.28
CA ARG A 12 -17.50 -7.32 9.55
C ARG A 12 -16.28 -6.39 9.55
N PHE A 13 -16.52 -5.08 9.57
CA PHE A 13 -15.48 -4.07 9.74
C PHE A 13 -15.78 -3.24 10.98
N GLN A 14 -14.72 -2.78 11.63
CA GLN A 14 -14.77 -1.75 12.66
C GLN A 14 -13.81 -0.63 12.26
N VAL A 15 -14.23 0.61 12.47
CA VAL A 15 -13.45 1.79 12.10
C VAL A 15 -12.80 2.36 13.35
N PHE A 16 -11.50 2.62 13.26
CA PHE A 16 -10.70 3.28 14.29
C PHE A 16 -10.00 4.50 13.69
N ILE A 17 -9.77 5.50 14.54
CA ILE A 17 -8.98 6.69 14.20
C ILE A 17 -7.76 6.69 15.11
N LEU A 18 -6.58 6.46 14.55
CA LEU A 18 -5.32 6.56 15.28
C LEU A 18 -4.88 8.03 15.28
N VAL A 19 -4.92 8.68 16.44
CA VAL A 19 -4.66 10.11 16.61
C VAL A 19 -3.25 10.32 17.15
N ASN A 20 -2.39 10.90 16.32
CA ASN A 20 -1.03 11.26 16.71
C ASN A 20 -1.03 12.57 17.52
N VAL A 21 -0.75 12.49 18.82
CA VAL A 21 -0.53 13.64 19.69
C VAL A 21 0.89 14.16 19.48
N LYS A 22 1.00 15.32 18.82
CA LYS A 22 2.30 15.91 18.44
C LYS A 22 3.10 16.48 19.61
N ASP A 23 2.44 16.80 20.71
CA ASP A 23 3.11 17.25 21.93
C ASP A 23 3.68 16.05 22.70
N ASN A 24 4.96 15.79 22.45
CA ASN A 24 5.70 14.70 23.08
C ASN A 24 6.06 14.95 24.56
N SER A 25 5.71 16.12 25.13
CA SER A 25 5.85 16.36 26.57
C SER A 25 4.72 15.73 27.40
N ILE A 26 3.62 15.35 26.73
CA ILE A 26 2.47 14.69 27.34
C ILE A 26 2.77 13.20 27.48
N ASP A 27 2.72 12.70 28.71
CA ASP A 27 2.79 11.28 28.99
C ASP A 27 1.41 10.63 28.82
N LEU A 28 1.22 9.93 27.70
CA LEU A 28 -0.02 9.20 27.40
C LEU A 28 -0.15 7.87 28.15
N PHE A 29 0.85 7.46 28.93
CA PHE A 29 0.73 6.32 29.85
C PHE A 29 -0.06 6.68 31.13
N GLU A 30 -0.15 7.98 31.47
CA GLU A 30 -0.99 8.46 32.56
C GLU A 30 -2.45 8.63 32.09
N GLU A 31 -3.37 7.90 32.73
CA GLU A 31 -4.79 7.86 32.36
C GLU A 31 -5.45 9.25 32.38
N ASP A 32 -5.17 10.06 33.40
CA ASP A 32 -5.72 11.43 33.52
C ASP A 32 -5.29 12.33 32.35
N LYS A 33 -4.02 12.24 31.92
CA LYS A 33 -3.50 13.00 30.78
C LYS A 33 -4.07 12.49 29.46
N TYR A 34 -4.17 11.17 29.31
CA TYR A 34 -4.81 10.56 28.15
C TYR A 34 -6.25 11.08 28.00
N GLN A 35 -7.02 11.02 29.08
CA GLN A 35 -8.42 11.46 29.11
C GLN A 35 -8.56 12.96 28.80
N GLU A 36 -7.71 13.81 29.39
CA GLU A 36 -7.73 15.26 29.11
C GLU A 36 -7.51 15.56 27.62
N VAL A 37 -6.50 14.93 27.01
CA VAL A 37 -6.20 15.13 25.58
C VAL A 37 -7.32 14.56 24.71
N TRP A 38 -7.85 13.39 25.06
CA TRP A 38 -8.93 12.74 24.34
C TRP A 38 -10.19 13.62 24.31
N GLU A 39 -10.64 14.14 25.45
CA GLU A 39 -11.81 15.02 25.54
C GLU A 39 -11.63 16.35 24.79
N ARG A 40 -10.42 16.93 24.83
CA ARG A 40 -10.14 18.22 24.19
C ARG A 40 -9.93 18.11 22.68
N SER A 41 -9.37 17.00 22.19
CA SER A 41 -8.89 16.88 20.81
C SER A 41 -9.74 15.97 19.93
N VAL A 42 -10.55 15.08 20.50
CA VAL A 42 -11.42 14.17 19.74
C VAL A 42 -12.88 14.63 19.82
N PRO A 43 -13.55 14.88 18.68
CA PRO A 43 -14.97 15.21 18.68
C PRO A 43 -15.83 14.13 19.37
N PRO A 44 -16.89 14.48 20.11
CA PRO A 44 -17.70 13.53 20.87
C PRO A 44 -18.22 12.34 20.05
N GLU A 45 -18.54 12.55 18.78
CA GLU A 45 -19.04 11.50 17.89
C GLU A 45 -17.99 10.45 17.49
N PHE A 46 -16.70 10.71 17.69
CA PHE A 46 -15.60 9.82 17.33
C PHE A 46 -14.83 9.26 18.52
N GLN A 47 -15.15 9.72 19.73
CA GLN A 47 -14.48 9.35 20.98
C GLN A 47 -14.36 7.83 21.16
N ASP A 48 -15.43 7.07 20.92
CA ASP A 48 -15.45 5.59 21.03
C ASP A 48 -14.61 4.85 19.98
N THR A 49 -14.11 5.55 18.96
CA THR A 49 -13.31 4.98 17.86
C THR A 49 -11.90 5.51 17.80
N ALA A 50 -11.57 6.52 18.62
CA ALA A 50 -10.28 7.18 18.60
C ALA A 50 -9.30 6.55 19.60
N LEU A 51 -8.09 6.30 19.13
CA LEU A 51 -6.97 5.81 19.95
C LEU A 51 -5.82 6.80 19.84
N LEU A 52 -5.39 7.35 20.96
CA LEU A 52 -4.27 8.28 20.98
C LEU A 52 -2.94 7.52 20.98
N TYR A 53 -1.97 8.07 20.28
CA TYR A 53 -0.57 7.65 20.40
C TYR A 53 0.34 8.86 20.20
N ASN A 54 1.59 8.76 20.65
CA ASN A 54 2.63 9.75 20.40
C ASN A 54 3.98 9.06 20.21
N GLU A 55 5.01 9.85 19.95
CA GLU A 55 6.37 9.32 19.75
C GLU A 55 6.91 8.61 21.00
N VAL A 56 6.51 9.05 22.21
CA VAL A 56 6.96 8.43 23.47
C VAL A 56 6.53 6.96 23.53
N ILE A 57 5.28 6.66 23.19
CA ILE A 57 4.77 5.28 23.09
C ILE A 57 5.54 4.49 22.03
N LEU A 58 5.76 5.07 20.84
CA LEU A 58 6.46 4.38 19.75
C LEU A 58 7.90 4.05 20.13
N ARG A 59 8.59 4.95 20.84
CA ARG A 59 9.96 4.76 21.32
C ARG A 59 10.07 3.66 22.36
N GLU A 60 9.10 3.56 23.26
CA GLU A 60 9.06 2.48 24.26
C GLU A 60 8.88 1.12 23.58
N TRP A 61 8.05 1.06 22.54
CA TRP A 61 7.82 -0.15 21.77
C TRP A 61 8.99 -0.52 20.85
N TYR A 62 9.67 0.47 20.27
CA TYR A 62 10.69 0.27 19.23
C TYR A 62 12.02 0.99 19.55
N PRO A 63 12.65 0.73 20.71
CA PRO A 63 13.77 1.53 21.21
C PRO A 63 15.02 1.51 20.33
N LYS A 64 15.13 0.53 19.41
CA LYS A 64 16.27 0.38 18.50
C LYS A 64 16.08 1.05 17.14
N VAL A 65 14.87 1.48 16.78
CA VAL A 65 14.57 2.00 15.43
C VAL A 65 15.12 3.41 15.25
N GLY A 66 14.99 4.26 16.28
CA GLY A 66 15.52 5.63 16.26
C GLY A 66 14.78 6.61 15.34
N GLU A 67 13.70 6.16 14.69
CA GLU A 67 12.79 6.95 13.84
C GLU A 67 11.34 6.54 14.16
N TYR A 68 10.45 7.53 14.26
CA TYR A 68 9.09 7.38 14.78
C TYR A 68 8.08 8.32 14.09
N GLY A 69 8.55 9.16 13.17
CA GLY A 69 7.74 10.06 12.39
C GLY A 69 6.84 9.29 11.43
N ALA A 70 5.61 9.77 11.26
CA ALA A 70 4.63 9.12 10.39
C ALA A 70 5.08 9.05 8.92
N GLN A 71 5.99 9.94 8.47
CA GLN A 71 6.54 9.88 7.12
C GLN A 71 7.27 8.55 6.88
N ASP A 72 8.19 8.20 7.77
CA ASP A 72 9.03 7.02 7.60
C ASP A 72 8.47 5.77 8.28
N GLN A 73 7.65 5.93 9.32
CA GLN A 73 7.25 4.85 10.23
C GLN A 73 5.75 4.86 10.57
N MET A 74 4.86 5.19 9.62
CA MET A 74 3.41 5.21 9.85
C MET A 74 2.86 3.89 10.41
N TYR A 75 3.46 2.76 10.03
CA TYR A 75 3.00 1.43 10.42
C TYR A 75 3.25 1.09 11.90
N GLN A 76 4.13 1.81 12.62
CA GLN A 76 4.42 1.49 14.02
C GLN A 76 3.17 1.56 14.91
N ALA A 77 2.34 2.59 14.73
CA ALA A 77 1.07 2.70 15.43
C ALA A 77 0.12 1.55 15.06
N LEU A 78 0.11 1.13 13.78
CA LEU A 78 -0.71 0.01 13.30
C LEU A 78 -0.23 -1.33 13.86
N GLN A 79 1.08 -1.50 14.03
CA GLN A 79 1.69 -2.68 14.64
C GLN A 79 1.30 -2.79 16.11
N ILE A 80 1.32 -1.67 16.86
CA ILE A 80 0.84 -1.61 18.26
C ILE A 80 -0.65 -1.94 18.30
N PHE A 81 -1.46 -1.30 17.47
CA PHE A 81 -2.90 -1.57 17.36
C PHE A 81 -3.18 -3.07 17.15
N SER A 82 -2.47 -3.71 16.22
CA SER A 82 -2.67 -5.13 15.92
C SER A 82 -2.23 -6.08 17.05
N GLN A 83 -1.36 -5.64 17.95
CA GLN A 83 -1.05 -6.38 19.17
C GLN A 83 -2.13 -6.19 20.25
N THR A 84 -2.65 -4.97 20.39
CA THR A 84 -3.69 -4.61 21.38
C THR A 84 -5.06 -5.23 21.03
N PHE A 85 -5.40 -5.29 19.74
CA PHE A 85 -6.68 -5.81 19.24
C PHE A 85 -6.45 -7.08 18.40
N PRO A 86 -6.11 -8.22 19.04
CA PRO A 86 -5.77 -9.45 18.34
C PRO A 86 -6.96 -10.11 17.64
N GLU A 87 -8.20 -9.70 17.88
CA GLU A 87 -9.40 -10.20 17.23
C GLU A 87 -9.46 -9.87 15.72
N PHE A 88 -8.72 -8.86 15.25
CA PHE A 88 -8.67 -8.51 13.84
C PHE A 88 -7.57 -9.27 13.11
N ASP A 89 -7.95 -10.10 12.14
CA ASP A 89 -6.98 -10.82 11.30
C ASP A 89 -6.31 -9.92 10.26
N PHE A 90 -7.01 -8.88 9.81
CA PHE A 90 -6.55 -7.92 8.81
C PHE A 90 -6.95 -6.50 9.19
N VAL A 91 -6.09 -5.53 8.88
CA VAL A 91 -6.34 -4.12 9.12
C VAL A 91 -6.20 -3.36 7.80
N TRP A 92 -7.20 -2.57 7.46
CA TRP A 92 -7.11 -1.58 6.38
C TRP A 92 -6.58 -0.27 6.94
N GLN A 93 -5.44 0.18 6.42
CA GLN A 93 -4.89 1.51 6.66
C GLN A 93 -5.29 2.41 5.50
N LEU A 94 -5.94 3.53 5.81
CA LEU A 94 -6.39 4.53 4.84
C LEU A 94 -5.86 5.90 5.25
N GLU A 95 -5.37 6.70 4.29
CA GLU A 95 -4.97 8.08 4.55
C GLU A 95 -6.20 8.98 4.75
N MET A 96 -6.10 9.98 5.62
CA MET A 96 -7.25 10.81 6.04
C MET A 96 -7.85 11.68 4.91
N ASP A 97 -7.07 11.95 3.88
CA ASP A 97 -7.46 12.70 2.68
C ASP A 97 -7.87 11.79 1.51
N VAL A 98 -8.09 10.49 1.74
CA VAL A 98 -8.79 9.63 0.78
C VAL A 98 -10.29 9.94 0.75
N ARG A 99 -10.90 9.88 -0.43
CA ARG A 99 -12.35 9.90 -0.60
C ARG A 99 -12.81 8.76 -1.50
N LEU A 100 -14.02 8.27 -1.26
CA LEU A 100 -14.59 7.11 -1.93
C LEU A 100 -15.97 7.47 -2.47
N THR A 101 -16.17 7.30 -3.77
CA THR A 101 -17.45 7.62 -4.45
C THR A 101 -18.35 6.40 -4.67
N GLY A 102 -17.94 5.23 -4.16
CA GLY A 102 -18.74 4.01 -4.15
C GLY A 102 -18.93 3.45 -2.75
N ASN A 103 -19.63 2.31 -2.65
CA ASN A 103 -19.82 1.64 -1.37
C ASN A 103 -18.49 1.07 -0.85
N VAL A 104 -18.06 1.56 0.32
CA VAL A 104 -16.74 1.29 0.88
C VAL A 104 -16.61 -0.17 1.30
N ALA A 105 -17.63 -0.70 1.99
CA ALA A 105 -17.66 -2.09 2.44
C ALA A 105 -17.50 -3.09 1.29
N ARG A 106 -18.21 -2.85 0.18
CA ARG A 106 -18.11 -3.67 -1.02
C ARG A 106 -16.73 -3.57 -1.66
N MET A 107 -16.15 -2.37 -1.75
CA MET A 107 -14.81 -2.19 -2.30
C MET A 107 -13.76 -2.98 -1.49
N LEU A 108 -13.73 -2.80 -0.17
CA LEU A 108 -12.75 -3.46 0.70
C LEU A 108 -12.94 -4.99 0.72
N SER A 109 -14.18 -5.47 0.72
CA SER A 109 -14.49 -6.91 0.66
C SER A 109 -14.08 -7.51 -0.68
N ASN A 110 -14.44 -6.86 -1.79
CA ASN A 110 -14.10 -7.32 -3.14
C ASN A 110 -12.59 -7.34 -3.38
N ALA A 111 -11.85 -6.35 -2.87
CA ALA A 111 -10.40 -6.33 -2.96
C ALA A 111 -9.79 -7.57 -2.27
N GLY A 112 -10.28 -7.90 -1.07
CA GLY A 112 -9.89 -9.12 -0.36
C GLY A 112 -10.24 -10.40 -1.10
N ASP A 113 -11.48 -10.51 -1.56
CA ASP A 113 -11.96 -11.70 -2.28
C ASP A 113 -11.21 -11.91 -3.61
N TRP A 114 -11.01 -10.85 -4.38
CA TRP A 114 -10.24 -10.90 -5.62
C TRP A 114 -8.77 -11.23 -5.38
N ALA A 115 -8.14 -10.66 -4.34
CA ALA A 115 -6.76 -10.97 -3.98
C ALA A 115 -6.58 -12.45 -3.58
N ARG A 116 -7.58 -13.03 -2.91
CA ARG A 116 -7.61 -14.45 -2.54
C ARG A 116 -7.59 -15.36 -3.78
N GLU A 117 -8.25 -14.95 -4.86
CA GLU A 117 -8.30 -15.71 -6.12
C GLU A 117 -6.99 -15.65 -6.93
N GLN A 118 -6.10 -14.69 -6.64
CA GLN A 118 -4.87 -14.54 -7.43
C GLN A 118 -3.85 -15.67 -7.14
N PRO A 119 -3.29 -16.33 -8.16
CA PRO A 119 -2.19 -17.28 -7.96
C PRO A 119 -0.89 -16.55 -7.66
N ARG A 120 0.02 -17.20 -6.93
CA ARG A 120 1.36 -16.65 -6.64
C ARG A 120 2.29 -16.61 -7.86
N LYS A 121 1.96 -17.32 -8.94
CA LYS A 121 2.85 -17.47 -10.11
C LYS A 121 3.04 -16.11 -10.75
N ASN A 122 4.28 -15.65 -10.83
CA ASN A 122 4.67 -14.34 -11.36
C ASN A 122 3.86 -13.17 -10.79
N LEU A 123 3.42 -13.31 -9.53
CA LEU A 123 2.58 -12.31 -8.85
C LEU A 123 3.35 -11.02 -8.62
N TRP A 124 4.63 -11.09 -8.24
CA TRP A 124 5.47 -9.91 -8.06
C TRP A 124 5.70 -9.17 -9.38
N GLU A 125 5.85 -9.90 -10.48
CA GLU A 125 6.01 -9.32 -11.82
C GLU A 125 4.71 -8.68 -12.31
N ARG A 126 3.54 -9.24 -11.99
CA ARG A 126 2.25 -8.58 -12.22
C ARG A 126 2.08 -7.34 -11.34
N ASN A 127 2.46 -7.43 -10.07
CA ASN A 127 2.30 -6.32 -9.13
C ASN A 127 3.20 -5.14 -9.50
N GLY A 128 4.33 -5.34 -10.18
CA GLY A 128 5.20 -4.27 -10.68
C GLY A 128 4.68 -3.53 -11.92
N ARG A 129 3.40 -3.69 -12.26
CA ARG A 129 2.76 -3.17 -13.47
C ARG A 129 1.37 -2.62 -13.17
N TRP A 130 0.96 -1.62 -13.92
CA TRP A 130 -0.43 -1.18 -14.01
C TRP A 130 -1.21 -2.11 -14.94
N PHE A 131 -2.43 -2.48 -14.54
CA PHE A 131 -3.38 -3.06 -15.47
C PHE A 131 -4.05 -1.93 -16.27
N ILE A 132 -3.84 -1.91 -17.58
CA ILE A 132 -4.32 -0.84 -18.47
C ILE A 132 -5.44 -1.38 -19.38
N PRO A 133 -6.69 -0.92 -19.21
CA PRO A 133 -7.77 -1.25 -20.13
C PRO A 133 -7.41 -0.86 -21.57
N GLY A 134 -7.71 -1.74 -22.52
CA GLY A 134 -7.41 -1.54 -23.94
C GLY A 134 -6.15 -2.23 -24.45
N LEU A 135 -5.21 -2.60 -23.57
CA LEU A 135 -4.06 -3.45 -23.92
C LEU A 135 -4.40 -4.94 -23.82
N TRP A 136 -5.23 -5.29 -22.84
CA TRP A 136 -5.70 -6.65 -22.60
C TRP A 136 -7.23 -6.67 -22.56
N ARG A 137 -7.81 -7.83 -22.87
CA ARG A 137 -9.27 -8.03 -22.85
C ARG A 137 -9.82 -7.95 -21.44
N ASP A 138 -9.11 -8.55 -20.50
CA ASP A 138 -9.46 -8.69 -19.09
C ASP A 138 -8.18 -8.95 -18.26
N TYR A 139 -8.29 -8.94 -16.93
CA TYR A 139 -7.14 -9.21 -16.05
C TYR A 139 -6.57 -10.62 -16.24
N ALA A 140 -7.39 -11.60 -16.60
CA ALA A 140 -6.93 -12.97 -16.83
C ALA A 140 -5.98 -13.05 -18.04
N SER A 141 -6.29 -12.33 -19.12
CA SER A 141 -5.42 -12.22 -20.30
C SER A 141 -4.12 -11.47 -20.01
N PHE A 142 -4.17 -10.39 -19.21
CA PHE A 142 -2.97 -9.74 -18.67
C PHE A 142 -2.12 -10.71 -17.85
N SER A 143 -2.76 -11.46 -16.94
CA SER A 143 -2.05 -12.42 -16.10
C SER A 143 -1.44 -13.57 -16.90
N ALA A 144 -2.08 -14.00 -17.99
CA ALA A 144 -1.56 -15.04 -18.87
C ALA A 144 -0.33 -14.56 -19.64
N ASP A 145 -0.38 -13.32 -20.16
CA ASP A 145 0.73 -12.66 -20.85
C ASP A 145 1.99 -12.55 -19.97
N VAL A 146 1.84 -12.08 -18.73
CA VAL A 146 2.95 -12.05 -17.75
C VAL A 146 3.47 -13.47 -17.42
N ASN A 147 2.58 -14.46 -17.40
CA ASN A 147 2.98 -15.86 -17.16
C ASN A 147 3.80 -16.44 -18.32
N GLU A 148 3.47 -16.08 -19.55
CA GLU A 148 4.22 -16.45 -20.75
C GLU A 148 5.60 -15.80 -20.75
N GLU A 149 5.66 -14.50 -20.48
CA GLU A 149 6.89 -13.69 -20.52
C GLU A 149 8.01 -14.21 -19.59
N PHE A 150 7.68 -14.60 -18.36
CA PHE A 150 8.66 -15.10 -17.38
C PHE A 150 8.77 -16.64 -17.35
N GLY A 151 7.83 -17.33 -17.98
CA GLY A 151 7.75 -18.78 -18.01
C GLY A 151 7.79 -19.43 -16.62
N ASN A 152 8.56 -20.51 -16.50
CA ASN A 152 8.68 -21.31 -15.27
C ASN A 152 10.04 -21.19 -14.55
N HIS A 153 10.94 -20.33 -15.04
CA HIS A 153 12.34 -20.28 -14.60
C HIS A 153 12.78 -18.91 -14.09
N GLU A 154 12.03 -17.85 -14.37
CA GLU A 154 12.35 -16.48 -13.99
C GLU A 154 11.27 -15.88 -13.10
N GLY A 155 11.56 -14.76 -12.44
CA GLY A 155 10.62 -14.06 -11.56
C GLY A 155 10.54 -14.64 -10.14
N ILE A 156 10.01 -13.87 -9.20
CA ILE A 156 9.98 -14.24 -7.78
C ILE A 156 8.98 -15.38 -7.52
N TRP A 157 9.40 -16.37 -6.74
CA TRP A 157 8.61 -17.55 -6.41
C TRP A 157 8.90 -18.02 -4.99
N GLY A 158 8.07 -17.59 -4.05
CA GLY A 158 8.36 -17.66 -2.61
C GLY A 158 9.15 -16.44 -2.13
N PRO A 159 9.98 -16.58 -1.09
CA PRO A 159 10.87 -15.51 -0.62
C PRO A 159 11.83 -15.06 -1.71
N HIS A 160 12.24 -13.78 -1.67
CA HIS A 160 13.32 -13.32 -2.54
C HIS A 160 14.58 -14.19 -2.37
N PRO A 161 15.35 -14.52 -3.44
CA PRO A 161 16.53 -15.40 -3.34
C PRO A 161 17.57 -14.98 -2.29
N TYR A 162 17.70 -13.67 -2.06
CA TYR A 162 18.61 -13.09 -1.06
C TYR A 162 17.97 -12.82 0.31
N ALA A 163 16.71 -13.20 0.56
CA ALA A 163 16.03 -12.90 1.81
C ALA A 163 16.75 -13.48 3.05
N LYS A 164 17.35 -14.67 2.91
CA LYS A 164 18.08 -15.35 4.00
C LYS A 164 19.31 -14.61 4.51
N PHE A 165 19.81 -13.60 3.78
CA PHE A 165 20.87 -12.73 4.27
C PHE A 165 20.37 -11.74 5.33
N TYR A 166 19.06 -11.45 5.34
CA TYR A 166 18.46 -10.41 6.16
C TYR A 166 17.55 -10.96 7.26
N LEU A 167 16.80 -12.03 6.97
CA LEU A 167 15.89 -12.65 7.93
C LEU A 167 15.63 -14.13 7.61
N ASN A 168 15.00 -14.85 8.53
CA ASN A 168 14.53 -16.21 8.26
C ASN A 168 13.09 -16.17 7.68
N PRO A 169 12.89 -16.47 6.38
CA PRO A 169 11.57 -16.34 5.77
C PRO A 169 10.53 -17.25 6.43
N GLN A 170 9.32 -16.71 6.63
CA GLN A 170 8.23 -17.41 7.33
C GLN A 170 7.09 -17.81 6.38
N GLY A 171 7.16 -17.44 5.11
CA GLY A 171 6.17 -17.80 4.10
C GLY A 171 6.18 -19.28 3.73
N PRO A 172 5.15 -19.74 3.01
CA PRO A 172 5.05 -21.14 2.59
C PRO A 172 6.21 -21.53 1.68
N ARG A 173 6.67 -22.78 1.80
CA ARG A 173 7.69 -23.33 0.90
C ARG A 173 7.08 -23.44 -0.52
N PRO A 174 7.70 -22.83 -1.54
CA PRO A 174 7.19 -22.90 -2.90
C PRO A 174 7.18 -24.33 -3.45
N PRO A 175 6.11 -24.77 -4.13
CA PRO A 175 6.13 -25.98 -4.94
C PRO A 175 6.94 -25.74 -6.23
N VAL A 176 6.90 -26.68 -7.17
CA VAL A 176 7.49 -26.46 -8.50
C VAL A 176 6.77 -25.29 -9.21
N LYS A 177 7.51 -24.35 -9.80
CA LYS A 177 6.93 -23.12 -10.40
C LYS A 177 5.95 -23.36 -11.56
N ARG A 178 5.92 -24.58 -12.10
CA ARG A 178 4.92 -25.00 -13.08
C ARG A 178 3.51 -25.06 -12.49
N ASP A 179 3.37 -25.22 -11.18
CA ASP A 179 2.09 -25.19 -10.49
C ASP A 179 1.48 -23.78 -10.54
N SER A 180 0.51 -23.58 -11.44
CA SER A 180 -0.22 -22.33 -11.60
C SER A 180 -1.32 -22.13 -10.56
N THR A 181 -1.58 -23.12 -9.70
CA THR A 181 -2.67 -23.09 -8.71
C THR A 181 -2.19 -22.65 -7.32
N TRP A 182 -0.87 -22.63 -7.09
CA TRP A 182 -0.33 -22.24 -5.78
C TRP A 182 -0.77 -20.83 -5.37
N GLY A 183 -1.35 -20.74 -4.16
CA GLY A 183 -1.85 -19.50 -3.57
C GLY A 183 -3.28 -19.12 -3.96
N ILE A 184 -3.95 -19.86 -4.86
CA ILE A 184 -5.40 -19.67 -5.09
C ILE A 184 -6.14 -20.12 -3.83
N GLY A 185 -7.04 -19.27 -3.32
CA GLY A 185 -7.77 -19.52 -2.07
C GLY A 185 -7.03 -19.06 -0.82
N GLU A 186 -5.75 -18.72 -0.92
CA GLU A 186 -4.95 -18.15 0.17
C GLU A 186 -5.21 -16.65 0.29
N GLU A 187 -5.49 -16.16 1.50
CA GLU A 187 -5.58 -14.71 1.76
C GLU A 187 -4.25 -14.01 1.45
N ALA A 188 -4.33 -12.82 0.86
CA ALA A 188 -3.17 -11.96 0.73
C ALA A 188 -2.85 -11.31 2.09
N GLU A 189 -1.62 -11.51 2.55
CA GLU A 189 -1.06 -10.91 3.77
C GLU A 189 -0.89 -9.40 3.62
N LEU A 190 -0.71 -8.94 2.38
CA LEU A 190 -0.70 -7.54 1.99
C LEU A 190 -1.55 -7.30 0.75
N ILE A 191 -2.41 -6.29 0.79
CA ILE A 191 -3.03 -5.68 -0.38
C ILE A 191 -2.60 -4.23 -0.47
N THR A 192 -2.19 -3.79 -1.67
CA THR A 192 -1.90 -2.39 -1.98
C THR A 192 -2.85 -1.86 -3.05
N LEU A 193 -3.03 -0.53 -3.07
CA LEU A 193 -3.79 0.18 -4.11
C LEU A 193 -2.89 0.81 -5.18
N SER A 194 -1.58 0.56 -5.10
CA SER A 194 -0.61 0.90 -6.15
C SER A 194 0.32 -0.27 -6.43
N PRO A 195 0.93 -0.32 -7.63
CA PRO A 195 1.91 -1.34 -8.00
C PRO A 195 3.00 -1.52 -6.94
N LEU A 196 3.36 -2.77 -6.68
CA LEU A 196 4.49 -3.16 -5.83
C LEU A 196 5.78 -3.09 -6.66
N ILE A 197 6.32 -1.88 -6.82
CA ILE A 197 7.52 -1.65 -7.63
C ILE A 197 8.79 -1.96 -6.83
N ASP A 198 9.85 -2.34 -7.52
CA ASP A 198 11.21 -2.30 -6.99
C ASP A 198 11.68 -0.83 -7.01
N GLN A 199 12.00 -0.29 -5.84
CA GLN A 199 12.43 1.09 -5.68
C GLN A 199 13.91 1.31 -6.04
N VAL A 200 14.70 0.25 -6.20
CA VAL A 200 16.12 0.36 -6.54
C VAL A 200 16.28 0.90 -7.97
N ASN A 201 17.19 1.86 -8.13
CA ASN A 201 17.45 2.65 -9.33
C ASN A 201 16.23 3.44 -9.84
N THR A 202 15.35 3.90 -8.95
CA THR A 202 14.21 4.76 -9.34
C THR A 202 14.49 6.26 -9.22
N LYS A 203 15.58 6.63 -8.53
CA LYS A 203 15.91 8.00 -8.10
C LYS A 203 14.86 8.64 -7.18
N TRP A 204 13.95 7.83 -6.64
CA TRP A 204 12.95 8.29 -5.69
C TRP A 204 13.62 8.89 -4.46
N THR A 205 13.06 9.96 -3.91
CA THR A 205 13.61 10.69 -2.76
C THR A 205 13.98 9.79 -1.57
N TYR A 206 13.23 8.71 -1.35
CA TYR A 206 13.45 7.77 -0.23
C TYR A 206 14.04 6.43 -0.68
N GLU A 207 14.57 6.33 -1.90
CA GLU A 207 15.18 5.10 -2.42
C GLU A 207 16.25 4.52 -1.48
N ASN A 208 17.07 5.40 -0.89
CA ASN A 208 18.19 5.02 -0.05
C ASN A 208 17.87 5.03 1.46
N THR A 209 16.60 5.24 1.83
CA THR A 209 16.16 5.19 3.24
C THR A 209 16.09 3.73 3.69
N VAL A 210 17.24 3.23 4.17
CA VAL A 210 17.44 1.85 4.65
C VAL A 210 18.31 1.88 5.89
N HIS A 211 17.79 1.33 6.99
CA HIS A 211 18.45 1.39 8.28
C HIS A 211 18.47 0.00 8.92
N GLY A 212 19.59 -0.35 9.57
CA GLY A 212 19.74 -1.61 10.31
C GLY A 212 19.88 -2.87 9.44
N PHE A 213 20.09 -2.76 8.13
CA PHE A 213 20.32 -3.92 7.25
C PHE A 213 21.76 -3.98 6.77
N GLU A 214 22.37 -5.18 6.78
CA GLU A 214 23.75 -5.38 6.33
C GLU A 214 23.86 -6.55 5.33
N PRO A 215 24.30 -6.30 4.08
CA PRO A 215 24.58 -4.99 3.47
C PRO A 215 23.28 -4.26 3.06
N ALA A 216 23.15 -2.98 3.40
CA ALA A 216 21.97 -2.17 3.11
C ALA A 216 21.70 -2.00 1.60
N LEU A 217 22.75 -1.76 0.81
CA LEU A 217 22.65 -1.47 -0.62
C LEU A 217 22.02 -2.62 -1.43
N ASN A 218 22.14 -3.85 -0.95
CA ASN A 218 21.67 -5.04 -1.65
C ASN A 218 20.31 -5.54 -1.13
N LEU A 219 19.69 -4.83 -0.19
CA LEU A 219 18.43 -5.24 0.41
C LEU A 219 17.34 -5.32 -0.69
N PRO A 220 16.78 -6.50 -0.98
CA PRO A 220 15.66 -6.63 -1.89
C PRO A 220 14.44 -5.94 -1.27
N ARG A 221 13.87 -4.98 -1.97
CA ARG A 221 12.77 -4.16 -1.46
C ARG A 221 11.68 -3.99 -2.49
N ARG A 222 10.48 -3.72 -1.98
CA ARG A 222 9.35 -3.28 -2.77
C ARG A 222 8.73 -2.08 -2.08
N MET A 223 8.02 -1.28 -2.86
CA MET A 223 7.17 -0.22 -2.36
C MET A 223 5.86 -0.15 -3.14
N ALA A 224 4.86 0.48 -2.54
CA ALA A 224 3.67 0.98 -3.22
C ALA A 224 3.45 2.42 -2.77
N ILE A 225 3.45 3.35 -3.71
CA ILE A 225 3.25 4.77 -3.38
C ILE A 225 1.82 4.97 -2.84
N VAL A 226 1.69 5.89 -1.88
CA VAL A 226 0.51 6.08 -1.05
C VAL A 226 0.33 4.89 -0.10
N SER A 227 0.51 5.13 1.19
CA SER A 227 0.61 4.08 2.21
C SER A 227 -0.78 3.57 2.63
N MET A 228 -1.61 3.22 1.64
CA MET A 228 -2.93 2.63 1.81
C MET A 228 -2.91 1.14 1.53
N THR A 229 -3.13 0.35 2.57
CA THR A 229 -2.95 -1.11 2.52
C THR A 229 -4.01 -1.87 3.29
N ARG A 230 -4.24 -3.14 2.92
CA ARG A 230 -4.76 -4.16 3.84
C ARG A 230 -3.58 -4.99 4.30
N THR A 231 -3.26 -4.95 5.59
CA THR A 231 -2.13 -5.69 6.15
C THR A 231 -2.65 -6.72 7.15
N SER A 232 -2.15 -7.95 7.10
CA SER A 232 -2.52 -8.96 8.08
C SER A 232 -1.86 -8.69 9.44
N ARG A 233 -2.52 -9.14 10.51
CA ARG A 233 -1.96 -9.17 11.86
C ARG A 233 -0.63 -9.92 11.91
N ARG A 234 -0.50 -10.99 11.12
CA ARG A 234 0.74 -11.78 11.04
C ARG A 234 1.89 -10.96 10.47
N LEU A 235 1.68 -10.25 9.37
CA LEU A 235 2.69 -9.41 8.74
C LEU A 235 3.09 -8.26 9.67
N LEU A 236 2.12 -7.57 10.31
CA LEU A 236 2.40 -6.52 11.30
C LEU A 236 3.26 -7.04 12.46
N ARG A 237 2.98 -8.25 12.97
CA ARG A 237 3.79 -8.88 14.02
C ARG A 237 5.20 -9.23 13.57
N LEU A 238 5.38 -9.69 12.34
CA LEU A 238 6.71 -9.97 11.78
C LEU A 238 7.53 -8.68 11.68
N ILE A 239 6.95 -7.60 11.15
CA ILE A 239 7.61 -6.30 11.07
C ILE A 239 7.94 -5.78 12.48
N SER A 240 6.97 -5.83 13.41
CA SER A 240 7.14 -5.37 14.79
C SER A 240 8.25 -6.13 15.51
N SER A 241 8.27 -7.46 15.39
CA SER A 241 9.32 -8.29 15.99
C SER A 241 10.69 -7.96 15.43
N GLU A 242 10.84 -7.81 14.12
CA GLU A 242 12.12 -7.49 13.48
C GLU A 242 12.61 -6.10 13.91
N GLN A 243 11.73 -5.09 13.90
CA GLN A 243 12.07 -3.73 14.36
C GLN A 243 12.50 -3.70 15.83
N GLN A 244 11.81 -4.43 16.71
CA GLN A 244 12.19 -4.56 18.12
C GLN A 244 13.55 -5.25 18.30
N SER A 245 13.80 -6.33 17.54
CA SER A 245 15.03 -7.11 17.71
C SER A 245 16.26 -6.43 17.12
N THR A 246 16.11 -5.79 15.96
CA THR A 246 17.24 -5.30 15.14
C THR A 246 17.32 -3.79 15.04
N GLY A 247 16.20 -3.08 15.19
CA GLY A 247 16.09 -1.67 14.83
C GLY A 247 16.01 -1.42 13.32
N SER A 248 15.89 -2.46 12.49
CA SER A 248 15.91 -2.30 11.03
C SER A 248 14.60 -1.73 10.50
N TRP A 249 14.69 -0.76 9.59
CA TRP A 249 13.54 -0.09 9.00
C TRP A 249 13.80 0.45 7.60
N VAL A 250 12.72 0.66 6.85
CA VAL A 250 12.66 1.42 5.59
C VAL A 250 11.46 2.37 5.68
N VAL A 251 11.36 3.33 4.75
CA VAL A 251 10.24 4.29 4.67
C VAL A 251 8.86 3.60 4.64
N SER A 252 7.81 4.31 5.03
CA SER A 252 6.46 3.77 5.25
C SER A 252 5.94 3.00 4.04
N GLU A 253 6.01 3.59 2.84
CA GLU A 253 5.54 3.03 1.56
C GLU A 253 6.29 1.75 1.13
N SER A 254 7.40 1.42 1.80
CA SER A 254 8.22 0.24 1.52
C SER A 254 8.13 -0.82 2.62
N THR A 255 7.51 -0.51 3.76
CA THR A 255 7.59 -1.34 4.96
C THR A 255 6.86 -2.68 4.80
N PRO A 256 5.52 -2.76 4.78
CA PRO A 256 4.85 -4.05 4.62
C PRO A 256 5.18 -4.75 3.30
N GLU A 257 5.51 -3.99 2.26
CA GLU A 257 5.89 -4.46 0.93
C GLU A 257 7.20 -5.26 0.98
N THR A 258 8.22 -4.69 1.60
CA THR A 258 9.55 -5.31 1.72
C THR A 258 9.49 -6.55 2.60
N TRP A 259 8.85 -6.48 3.77
CA TRP A 259 8.73 -7.67 4.63
C TRP A 259 7.91 -8.78 3.99
N SER A 260 6.88 -8.45 3.22
CA SER A 260 6.14 -9.44 2.44
C SER A 260 7.04 -10.16 1.43
N LEU A 261 7.88 -9.40 0.71
CA LEU A 261 8.85 -9.96 -0.24
C LEU A 261 9.87 -10.87 0.44
N LEU A 262 10.48 -10.39 1.53
CA LEU A 262 11.53 -11.12 2.24
C LEU A 262 11.00 -12.39 2.89
N HIS A 263 9.82 -12.36 3.50
CA HIS A 263 9.23 -13.57 4.08
C HIS A 263 8.59 -14.49 3.02
N GLY A 264 8.39 -14.04 1.77
CA GLY A 264 7.70 -14.84 0.75
C GLY A 264 6.19 -14.93 0.96
N LEU A 265 5.62 -13.92 1.61
CA LEU A 265 4.19 -13.82 1.87
C LEU A 265 3.43 -13.38 0.60
N LYS A 266 2.13 -13.67 0.54
CA LYS A 266 1.30 -13.29 -0.61
C LYS A 266 0.97 -11.79 -0.49
N ALA A 267 1.58 -10.98 -1.34
CA ALA A 267 1.27 -9.56 -1.50
C ALA A 267 0.63 -9.33 -2.87
N VAL A 268 -0.46 -8.58 -2.92
CA VAL A 268 -1.25 -8.36 -4.13
C VAL A 268 -1.51 -6.87 -4.33
N TYR A 269 -1.11 -6.34 -5.48
CA TYR A 269 -1.65 -5.06 -5.94
C TYR A 269 -3.05 -5.31 -6.51
N VAL A 270 -4.07 -4.63 -5.98
CA VAL A 270 -5.45 -4.70 -6.48
C VAL A 270 -5.71 -3.55 -7.43
N PRO A 271 -5.92 -3.82 -8.74
CA PRO A 271 -6.27 -2.79 -9.69
C PRO A 271 -7.63 -2.17 -9.34
N HIS A 272 -7.68 -0.85 -9.29
CA HIS A 272 -8.91 -0.07 -9.24
C HIS A 272 -8.92 0.96 -10.36
N LEU A 273 -10.07 1.56 -10.63
CA LEU A 273 -10.17 2.59 -11.64
C LEU A 273 -9.39 3.84 -11.20
N ILE A 274 -8.47 4.27 -12.05
CA ILE A 274 -7.75 5.53 -11.94
C ILE A 274 -8.09 6.34 -13.19
N ALA A 275 -8.80 7.43 -13.01
CA ALA A 275 -9.17 8.31 -14.10
C ALA A 275 -8.06 9.34 -14.33
N PHE A 276 -7.77 9.64 -15.59
CA PHE A 276 -6.88 10.74 -15.97
C PHE A 276 -7.68 11.80 -16.73
N ASN A 277 -7.56 13.05 -16.31
CA ASN A 277 -8.20 14.19 -16.96
C ASN A 277 -7.27 14.81 -18.02
N PHE A 278 -6.86 13.99 -19.00
CA PHE A 278 -6.22 14.47 -20.21
C PHE A 278 -6.88 13.85 -21.44
N LYS A 279 -6.87 14.58 -22.56
CA LYS A 279 -7.42 14.09 -23.83
C LYS A 279 -6.35 13.24 -24.53
N PRO A 280 -6.51 11.90 -24.61
CA PRO A 280 -5.60 11.10 -25.43
C PRO A 280 -5.69 11.57 -26.88
N GLN A 281 -4.59 11.48 -27.60
CA GLN A 281 -4.50 12.02 -28.97
C GLN A 281 -5.35 11.23 -29.97
N ASN A 282 -5.74 10.00 -29.61
CA ASN A 282 -6.49 9.05 -30.45
C ASN A 282 -7.79 8.58 -29.77
N ALA A 283 -8.81 8.26 -30.57
CA ALA A 283 -10.16 7.96 -30.08
C ALA A 283 -10.46 6.49 -29.75
N SER A 284 -9.61 5.52 -30.12
CA SER A 284 -9.86 4.10 -29.80
C SER A 284 -9.29 3.71 -28.43
N LEU A 285 -9.97 2.80 -27.73
CA LEU A 285 -9.53 2.31 -26.42
C LEU A 285 -8.14 1.69 -26.46
N GLU A 286 -7.82 0.95 -27.53
CA GLU A 286 -6.48 0.36 -27.74
C GLU A 286 -5.39 1.44 -27.91
N ALA A 287 -5.67 2.50 -28.67
CA ALA A 287 -4.71 3.58 -28.86
C ALA A 287 -4.46 4.35 -27.56
N SER A 288 -5.52 4.64 -26.79
CA SER A 288 -5.41 5.22 -25.45
C SER A 288 -4.63 4.30 -24.50
N GLY A 289 -4.88 2.99 -24.55
CA GLY A 289 -4.13 2.00 -23.77
C GLY A 289 -2.63 2.02 -24.09
N LYS A 290 -2.26 2.08 -25.38
CA LYS A 290 -0.84 2.20 -25.81
C LYS A 290 -0.21 3.53 -25.42
N GLU A 291 -0.97 4.62 -25.38
CA GLU A 291 -0.49 5.91 -24.89
C GLU A 291 -0.21 5.88 -23.38
N LEU A 292 -1.13 5.29 -22.61
CA LEU A 292 -0.96 5.06 -21.17
C LEU A 292 0.20 4.11 -20.87
N ASP A 293 0.38 3.06 -21.66
CA ASP A 293 1.51 2.13 -21.51
C ASP A 293 2.86 2.86 -21.59
N LYS A 294 3.05 3.67 -22.63
CA LYS A 294 4.26 4.51 -22.80
C LYS A 294 4.45 5.52 -21.66
N MET A 295 3.36 5.97 -21.05
CA MET A 295 3.38 6.91 -19.93
C MET A 295 3.77 6.21 -18.62
N LEU A 296 3.18 5.05 -18.35
CA LEU A 296 3.18 4.38 -17.06
C LEU A 296 4.27 3.32 -16.91
N HIS A 297 4.63 2.66 -18.01
CA HIS A 297 5.54 1.50 -18.04
C HIS A 297 6.89 1.85 -18.68
N LYS A 298 7.75 2.53 -17.91
CA LYS A 298 9.07 3.00 -18.36
C LYS A 298 10.24 2.19 -17.78
N GLY A 299 9.97 1.31 -16.82
CA GLY A 299 10.96 0.48 -16.16
C GLY A 299 11.33 -0.80 -16.93
N PRO A 300 12.25 -1.61 -16.38
CA PRO A 300 12.57 -2.92 -16.94
C PRO A 300 11.40 -3.89 -16.79
N ARG A 301 11.41 -5.00 -17.53
CA ARG A 301 10.26 -5.91 -17.63
C ARG A 301 9.75 -6.47 -16.29
N TRP A 302 10.60 -6.67 -15.29
CA TRP A 302 10.22 -7.12 -13.94
C TRP A 302 9.71 -6.00 -13.01
N ASN A 303 9.69 -4.75 -13.48
CA ASN A 303 9.38 -3.56 -12.72
C ASN A 303 8.90 -2.40 -13.62
N LEU A 304 7.96 -2.65 -14.54
CA LEU A 304 7.59 -1.68 -15.57
C LEU A 304 7.10 -0.34 -15.00
N ALA A 305 6.35 -0.37 -13.89
CA ALA A 305 5.86 0.85 -13.24
C ALA A 305 6.96 1.59 -12.43
N GLY A 306 8.14 1.00 -12.27
CA GLY A 306 9.30 1.59 -11.60
C GLY A 306 10.45 1.91 -12.56
N GLY A 307 11.69 1.73 -12.08
CA GLY A 307 12.93 2.08 -12.81
C GLY A 307 13.26 3.58 -12.81
N GLU A 308 14.37 3.95 -13.44
CA GLU A 308 14.94 5.31 -13.42
C GLU A 308 14.00 6.41 -13.91
N HIS A 309 13.01 6.03 -14.71
CA HIS A 309 12.01 6.92 -15.30
C HIS A 309 10.60 6.62 -14.78
N ALA A 310 10.48 6.07 -13.57
CA ALA A 310 9.21 5.86 -12.90
C ALA A 310 8.38 7.15 -12.93
N GLY A 311 7.25 7.12 -13.65
CA GLY A 311 6.45 8.32 -13.88
C GLY A 311 5.77 8.85 -12.62
N LEU A 312 5.47 7.95 -11.68
CA LEU A 312 4.65 8.24 -10.50
C LEU A 312 5.44 8.72 -9.28
N LEU A 313 6.76 8.89 -9.36
CA LEU A 313 7.62 9.20 -8.21
C LEU A 313 8.18 10.61 -8.29
N TRP A 314 8.36 11.23 -7.13
CA TRP A 314 9.19 12.43 -7.01
C TRP A 314 10.65 12.03 -6.89
N CYS A 315 11.49 12.55 -7.76
CA CYS A 315 12.93 12.32 -7.72
C CYS A 315 13.62 13.67 -7.47
N ASN A 316 14.50 13.76 -6.46
CA ASN A 316 15.09 15.04 -6.05
C ASN A 316 15.82 15.79 -7.19
N ASP A 317 16.45 15.04 -8.11
CA ASP A 317 17.27 15.62 -9.19
C ASP A 317 16.45 16.08 -10.41
N VAL A 318 15.27 15.50 -10.63
CA VAL A 318 14.47 15.71 -11.87
C VAL A 318 13.02 16.10 -11.60
N GLY A 319 12.57 16.11 -10.35
CA GLY A 319 11.19 16.32 -9.95
C GLY A 319 10.28 15.16 -10.37
N LEU A 320 9.02 15.49 -10.71
CA LEU A 320 8.05 14.55 -11.26
C LEU A 320 8.27 14.38 -12.76
N SER A 321 8.74 13.20 -13.18
CA SER A 321 9.12 12.91 -14.57
C SER A 321 7.94 12.84 -15.55
N GLU A 322 6.72 12.65 -15.05
CA GLU A 322 5.50 12.55 -15.85
C GLU A 322 4.39 13.44 -15.25
N GLN A 323 4.32 14.69 -15.72
CA GLN A 323 3.40 15.70 -15.20
C GLN A 323 1.92 15.36 -15.41
N ARG A 324 1.58 14.45 -16.34
CA ARG A 324 0.19 13.99 -16.53
C ARG A 324 -0.40 13.29 -15.31
N TRP A 325 0.42 12.82 -14.36
CA TRP A 325 -0.04 12.33 -13.06
C TRP A 325 -0.78 13.39 -12.22
N LEU A 326 -0.51 14.68 -12.45
CA LEU A 326 -1.25 15.77 -11.80
C LEU A 326 -2.72 15.84 -12.24
N GLY A 327 -3.09 15.14 -13.32
CA GLY A 327 -4.48 14.97 -13.76
C GLY A 327 -5.10 13.64 -13.32
N ALA A 328 -4.43 12.84 -12.49
CA ALA A 328 -4.94 11.55 -12.02
C ALA A 328 -5.95 11.72 -10.87
N SER A 329 -6.91 10.81 -10.79
CA SER A 329 -7.85 10.70 -9.67
C SER A 329 -7.23 10.05 -8.43
N TYR A 330 -6.09 9.39 -8.57
CA TYR A 330 -5.35 8.75 -7.48
C TYR A 330 -3.85 8.98 -7.67
N PHE A 331 -3.24 9.74 -6.77
CA PHE A 331 -1.82 10.10 -6.78
C PHE A 331 -1.36 10.54 -5.39
N TYR A 332 -0.06 10.55 -5.10
CA TYR A 332 0.44 10.85 -3.74
C TYR A 332 0.49 12.34 -3.39
N TRP A 333 0.58 13.23 -4.39
CA TRP A 333 0.88 14.64 -4.15
C TRP A 333 -0.32 15.58 -4.35
N LYS A 334 -0.74 15.74 -5.61
CA LYS A 334 -1.87 16.57 -6.05
C LYS A 334 -2.48 15.92 -7.28
N GLY A 335 -3.79 15.98 -7.44
CA GLY A 335 -4.46 15.40 -8.59
C GLY A 335 -5.77 16.07 -8.91
N ASP A 336 -6.54 15.42 -9.77
CA ASP A 336 -7.92 15.79 -10.13
C ASP A 336 -8.95 15.24 -9.14
N ALA A 337 -8.49 14.49 -8.13
CA ALA A 337 -9.30 13.92 -7.06
C ALA A 337 -10.24 14.93 -6.37
N PRO A 338 -9.81 16.16 -5.99
CA PRO A 338 -10.71 17.14 -5.37
C PRO A 338 -11.85 17.56 -6.28
N ARG A 339 -11.58 17.81 -7.58
CA ARG A 339 -12.61 18.21 -8.54
C ARG A 339 -13.68 17.14 -8.66
N ILE A 340 -13.27 15.88 -8.84
CA ILE A 340 -14.20 14.74 -8.95
C ILE A 340 -15.01 14.57 -7.66
N TRP A 341 -14.36 14.71 -6.50
CA TRP A 341 -15.04 14.60 -5.21
C TRP A 341 -16.12 15.67 -5.04
N TRP A 342 -15.82 16.95 -5.33
CA TRP A 342 -16.77 18.03 -5.17
C TRP A 342 -17.93 17.98 -6.18
N GLU A 343 -17.65 17.56 -7.42
CA GLU A 343 -18.70 17.28 -8.40
C GLU A 343 -19.63 16.16 -7.92
N TYR A 344 -19.07 15.09 -7.37
CA TYR A 344 -19.82 13.97 -6.80
C TYR A 344 -20.70 14.42 -5.63
N THR A 345 -20.16 15.19 -4.68
CA THR A 345 -20.94 15.70 -3.54
C THR A 345 -22.03 16.69 -3.97
N ASN A 346 -21.88 17.34 -5.12
CA ASN A 346 -22.88 18.21 -5.72
C ASN A 346 -23.92 17.46 -6.57
N GLY A 347 -23.92 16.13 -6.55
CA GLY A 347 -24.93 15.28 -7.21
C GLY A 347 -24.53 14.79 -8.61
N THR A 348 -23.30 15.01 -9.05
CA THR A 348 -22.81 14.43 -10.30
C THR A 348 -22.59 12.93 -10.13
N CYS A 349 -23.26 12.13 -10.94
CA CYS A 349 -23.00 10.69 -10.98
C CYS A 349 -21.57 10.43 -11.50
N THR A 350 -20.82 9.59 -10.80
CA THR A 350 -19.48 9.16 -11.20
C THR A 350 -19.31 7.66 -10.97
N TYR A 351 -18.24 7.08 -11.51
CA TYR A 351 -17.86 5.70 -11.21
C TYR A 351 -17.46 5.55 -9.73
N PRO A 352 -17.53 4.33 -9.16
CA PRO A 352 -16.87 4.02 -7.91
C PRO A 352 -15.34 4.23 -8.05
N LEU A 353 -14.81 5.24 -7.36
CA LEU A 353 -13.41 5.66 -7.43
C LEU A 353 -12.80 5.73 -6.03
N VAL A 354 -11.51 5.39 -5.96
CA VAL A 354 -10.63 5.81 -4.87
C VAL A 354 -10.00 7.13 -5.29
N LEU A 355 -10.32 8.19 -4.56
CA LEU A 355 -9.86 9.54 -4.84
C LEU A 355 -8.78 9.93 -3.85
N HIS A 356 -7.60 10.26 -4.34
CA HIS A 356 -6.47 10.67 -3.50
C HIS A 356 -5.52 11.62 -4.25
N PRO A 357 -5.06 12.72 -3.62
CA PRO A 357 -5.51 13.24 -2.32
C PRO A 357 -6.68 14.22 -2.50
N VAL A 358 -7.59 14.28 -1.52
CA VAL A 358 -8.63 15.31 -1.40
C VAL A 358 -8.38 16.16 -0.18
N LYS A 359 -7.67 17.27 -0.39
CA LYS A 359 -7.35 18.28 0.62
C LYS A 359 -8.32 19.45 0.46
N GLN A 360 -8.70 20.09 1.57
CA GLN A 360 -9.27 21.44 1.49
C GLN A 360 -8.12 22.40 1.18
N ASP A 361 -8.38 23.38 0.31
CA ASP A 361 -7.44 24.47 0.02
C ASP A 361 -7.14 25.32 1.26
#